data_AF-A0A2P6VQT2-F1
#
_entry.id   AF-A0A2P6VQT2-F1
#
_cell.length_a   1.000
_cell.length_b   1.000
_cell.length_c   1.000
_cell.angle_alpha   90.00
_cell.angle_beta   90.00
_cell.angle_gamma   90.00
#
_symmetry.space_group_name_H-M   'P 1'
#
loop_
_entity.id
_entity.type
_entity.pdbx_description
1 polymer ?
#
loop_
_entity_poly.entity_id
_entity_poly.type
_entity_poly.pdbx_seq_one_letter_code
_entity_poly.pdbx_strand_id
1 'polypeptide(L)'
;MAARHAVLALALALFAGGALAKPFVCKIEDVPQCMACNDRGTKCIACALGYRPAGNGKSCVKCGQDSGALAQFCVCSTKGNPKKCGTCVDPEVDPLKQKKLYVDSKGNCKECPVGCTACKGPNGKCEGGCKPGYFKKGNACVDCTTVANCLACEEKKQGSLKCKTCAEGFMLASNKKACLACTPGCGKCSQSGPPSNKVTKCNSCAAGFLAVREQGKIKQCLDCGVPNCAECSVVGTCTVCAPGYLVNAEGKCDSCAFTACEVCTAPGTCQACSEGFRLPNPPDALETGRCIACGAGCAACQLDGKCDECLDDYAPNATDNKICDSTED
;
A
#
# COMPACT_ATOMS: atom_id res chain seq x y z
N MET A 1 0.94 76.50 64.29
CA MET A 1 0.46 76.46 62.90
C MET A 1 1.70 76.48 62.01
N ALA A 2 2.16 75.32 61.53
CA ALA A 2 1.97 74.83 60.14
C ALA A 2 2.58 75.81 59.11
N ALA A 3 3.45 75.48 58.16
CA ALA A 3 3.98 74.21 57.67
C ALA A 3 5.29 74.47 56.87
N ARG A 4 6.07 73.41 56.66
CA ARG A 4 7.22 73.31 55.74
C ARG A 4 6.77 73.36 54.27
N HIS A 5 7.68 73.71 53.34
CA HIS A 5 8.00 73.04 52.04
C HIS A 5 8.99 73.95 51.25
N ALA A 6 10.24 73.58 50.93
CA ALA A 6 10.82 72.44 50.19
C ALA A 6 10.99 72.70 48.68
N VAL A 7 12.23 73.11 48.35
CA VAL A 7 13.07 72.96 47.15
C VAL A 7 12.45 72.33 45.90
N LEU A 8 12.53 73.09 44.80
CA LEU A 8 12.30 72.65 43.41
C LEU A 8 13.62 72.14 42.81
N ALA A 9 13.71 70.85 42.51
CA ALA A 9 14.80 70.29 41.70
C ALA A 9 14.22 69.40 40.60
N LEU A 10 14.48 69.80 39.36
CA LEU A 10 14.03 69.20 38.11
C LEU A 10 14.88 67.95 37.83
N ALA A 11 14.26 66.77 37.73
CA ALA A 11 14.90 65.55 37.24
C ALA A 11 14.14 65.01 36.02
N LEU A 12 14.77 65.09 34.85
CA LEU A 12 14.32 64.40 33.63
C LEU A 12 14.53 62.89 33.80
N ALA A 13 13.46 62.11 33.73
CA ALA A 13 13.53 60.66 33.59
C ALA A 13 13.42 60.27 32.10
N LEU A 14 14.50 59.73 31.55
CA LEU A 14 14.56 59.04 30.26
C LEU A 14 13.82 57.70 30.39
N PHE A 15 12.70 57.53 29.67
CA PHE A 15 12.06 56.23 29.50
C PHE A 15 12.78 55.43 28.41
N ALA A 16 13.49 54.38 28.80
CA ALA A 16 13.96 53.34 27.89
C ALA A 16 12.78 52.45 27.48
N GLY A 17 12.33 52.56 26.23
CA GLY A 17 11.32 51.70 25.63
C GLY A 17 11.85 50.30 25.37
N GLY A 18 11.77 49.43 26.38
CA GLY A 18 11.89 47.99 26.19
C GLY A 18 10.59 47.42 25.65
N ALA A 19 10.55 47.02 24.38
CA ALA A 19 9.42 46.31 23.81
C ALA A 19 9.22 44.97 24.54
N LEU A 20 8.19 44.88 25.38
CA LEU A 20 7.72 43.63 25.97
C LEU A 20 7.28 42.70 24.84
N ALA A 21 8.09 41.68 24.55
CA ALA A 21 7.73 40.65 23.59
C ALA A 21 6.44 39.96 24.05
N LYS A 22 5.38 40.01 23.22
CA LYS A 22 4.10 39.35 23.51
C LYS A 22 4.34 37.84 23.76
N PRO A 23 3.65 37.22 24.73
CA PRO A 23 3.78 35.79 25.00
C PRO A 23 3.37 34.99 23.75
N PHE A 24 4.19 34.00 23.39
CA PHE A 24 3.91 33.11 22.26
C PHE A 24 2.69 32.24 22.57
N VAL A 25 1.71 32.26 21.67
CA VAL A 25 0.55 31.39 21.69
C VAL A 25 0.65 30.44 20.50
N CYS A 26 0.69 29.14 20.76
CA CYS A 26 0.65 28.10 19.75
C CYS A 26 -0.78 28.03 19.19
N LYS A 27 -0.97 28.62 18.01
CA LYS A 27 -2.13 28.39 17.15
C LYS A 27 -1.63 27.70 15.89
N ILE A 28 -2.31 26.65 15.46
CA ILE A 28 -1.92 25.84 14.29
C ILE A 28 -1.76 26.72 13.03
N GLU A 29 -2.61 27.73 12.89
CA GLU A 29 -2.59 28.71 11.79
C GLU A 29 -1.33 29.60 11.79
N ASP A 30 -0.77 29.86 12.98
CA ASP A 30 0.38 30.77 13.17
C ASP A 30 1.73 30.02 13.19
N VAL A 31 1.70 28.68 13.25
CA VAL A 31 2.90 27.83 13.32
C VAL A 31 2.93 26.88 12.11
N PRO A 32 3.66 27.22 11.04
CA PRO A 32 3.72 26.40 9.84
C PRO A 32 4.11 24.95 10.14
N GLN A 33 3.38 24.00 9.55
CA GLN A 33 3.59 22.56 9.71
C GLN A 33 3.29 22.02 11.12
N CYS A 34 2.79 22.83 12.06
CA CYS A 34 2.31 22.32 13.33
C CYS A 34 0.97 21.61 13.14
N MET A 35 0.83 20.41 13.67
CA MET A 35 -0.40 19.61 13.62
C MET A 35 -1.10 19.54 14.98
N ALA A 36 -0.36 19.71 16.08
CA ALA A 36 -0.94 19.75 17.42
C ALA A 36 -0.14 20.65 18.37
N CYS A 37 -0.86 21.40 19.21
CA CYS A 37 -0.31 22.15 20.32
C CYS A 37 -0.59 21.44 21.65
N ASN A 38 0.21 21.70 22.68
CA ASN A 38 -0.08 21.24 24.04
C ASN A 38 -1.33 21.93 24.63
N ASP A 39 -1.90 21.36 25.69
CA ASP A 39 -3.15 21.85 26.34
C ASP A 39 -3.08 23.32 26.79
N ARG A 40 -1.87 23.82 27.08
CA ARG A 40 -1.64 25.21 27.47
C ARG A 40 -1.53 26.18 26.28
N GLY A 41 -1.56 25.68 25.05
CA GLY A 41 -1.40 26.50 23.83
C GLY A 41 -0.06 27.22 23.79
N THR A 42 1.01 26.65 24.33
CA THR A 42 2.34 27.29 24.46
C THR A 42 3.42 26.63 23.62
N LYS A 43 3.21 25.39 23.19
CA LYS A 43 4.17 24.60 22.41
C LYS A 43 3.48 23.76 21.36
N CYS A 44 4.05 23.69 20.18
CA CYS A 44 3.77 22.67 19.19
C CYS A 44 4.39 21.35 19.63
N ILE A 45 3.59 20.29 19.70
CA ILE A 45 3.99 18.95 20.16
C ILE A 45 3.97 17.92 19.04
N ALA A 46 3.26 18.19 17.94
CA ALA A 46 3.29 17.36 16.74
C ALA A 46 3.40 18.24 15.50
N CYS A 47 4.24 17.83 14.55
CA CYS A 47 4.42 18.50 13.28
C CYS A 47 4.05 17.54 12.14
N ALA A 48 3.84 18.09 10.94
CA ALA A 48 3.63 17.31 9.72
C ALA A 48 4.87 16.44 9.40
N LEU A 49 4.67 15.40 8.60
CA LEU A 49 5.76 14.53 8.13
C LEU A 49 6.88 15.35 7.46
N GLY A 50 8.12 14.96 7.70
CA GLY A 50 9.32 15.70 7.33
C GLY A 50 9.70 16.80 8.33
N TYR A 51 8.92 17.00 9.40
CA TYR A 51 9.19 18.01 10.42
C TYR A 51 9.02 17.46 11.85
N ARG A 52 9.72 18.10 12.79
CA ARG A 52 9.58 17.84 14.22
C ARG A 52 9.50 19.14 15.01
N PRO A 53 8.98 19.12 16.25
CA PRO A 53 9.08 20.26 17.13
C PRO A 53 10.54 20.68 17.36
N ALA A 54 10.80 21.98 17.24
CA ALA A 54 12.04 22.57 17.70
C ALA A 54 12.18 22.40 19.23
N GLY A 55 13.41 22.45 19.77
CA GLY A 55 13.62 22.29 21.21
C GLY A 55 12.87 23.31 22.08
N ASN A 56 12.56 24.48 21.53
CA ASN A 56 11.75 25.50 22.20
C ASN A 56 10.22 25.28 22.08
N GLY A 57 9.78 24.33 21.25
CA GLY A 57 8.37 24.03 20.97
C GLY A 57 7.63 25.12 20.19
N LYS A 58 8.32 26.15 19.66
CA LYS A 58 7.66 27.30 19.00
C LYS A 58 7.65 27.23 17.47
N SER A 59 8.28 26.21 16.90
CA SER A 59 8.36 26.02 15.45
C SER A 59 8.56 24.55 15.12
N CYS A 60 8.27 24.18 13.88
CA CYS A 60 8.59 22.89 13.31
C CYS A 60 9.87 22.99 12.47
N VAL A 61 10.86 22.14 12.73
CA VAL A 61 12.12 22.08 12.01
C VAL A 61 12.18 20.84 11.11
N LYS A 62 12.70 21.02 9.90
CA LYS A 62 12.83 19.92 8.93
C LYS A 62 13.79 18.83 9.43
N CYS A 63 13.48 17.59 9.07
CA CYS A 63 14.38 16.46 9.13
C CYS A 63 14.43 15.76 7.75
N GLY A 64 15.40 14.87 7.55
CA GLY A 64 15.53 14.13 6.29
C GLY A 64 15.81 15.01 5.09
N GLN A 65 16.48 16.15 5.26
CA GLN A 65 16.66 17.18 4.22
C GLN A 65 17.33 16.64 2.95
N ASP A 66 18.18 15.61 3.07
CA ASP A 66 18.85 14.97 1.92
C ASP A 66 18.00 13.86 1.26
N SER A 67 16.76 13.68 1.70
CA SER A 67 15.78 12.76 1.08
C SER A 67 15.12 13.38 -0.16
N GLY A 68 15.38 14.65 -0.48
CA GLY A 68 14.78 15.35 -1.62
C GLY A 68 13.26 15.37 -1.52
N ALA A 69 12.56 15.00 -2.59
CA ALA A 69 11.10 14.92 -2.62
C ALA A 69 10.51 13.89 -1.63
N LEU A 70 11.32 12.94 -1.14
CA LEU A 70 10.88 11.94 -0.17
C LEU A 70 10.95 12.43 1.27
N ALA A 71 11.46 13.65 1.53
CA ALA A 71 11.50 14.21 2.88
C ALA A 71 10.11 14.37 3.50
N GLN A 72 9.06 14.53 2.68
CA GLN A 72 7.67 14.60 3.14
C GLN A 72 7.12 13.27 3.68
N PHE A 73 7.83 12.15 3.48
CA PHE A 73 7.48 10.83 4.01
C PHE A 73 8.28 10.47 5.27
N CYS A 74 9.14 11.39 5.74
CA CYS A 74 10.08 11.15 6.82
C CYS A 74 9.41 11.35 8.19
N VAL A 75 9.49 10.34 9.05
CA VAL A 75 9.25 10.50 10.48
C VAL A 75 10.60 10.80 11.13
N CYS A 76 10.74 11.99 11.73
CA CYS A 76 12.01 12.42 12.30
C CYS A 76 12.46 11.51 13.44
N SER A 77 13.76 11.22 13.51
CA SER A 77 14.29 10.34 14.56
C SER A 77 14.15 10.96 15.95
N THR A 78 13.62 10.18 16.88
CA THR A 78 13.55 10.48 18.32
C THR A 78 14.77 9.97 19.09
N LYS A 79 15.55 9.06 18.48
CA LYS A 79 16.80 8.50 19.03
C LYS A 79 17.99 8.88 18.13
N GLY A 80 19.05 9.44 18.69
CA GLY A 80 20.23 9.86 17.91
C GLY A 80 20.08 11.23 17.25
N ASN A 81 20.51 11.39 15.99
CA ASN A 81 20.54 12.70 15.32
C ASN A 81 19.12 13.11 14.84
N PRO A 82 18.52 14.17 15.41
CA PRO A 82 17.14 14.53 15.15
C PRO A 82 16.95 15.29 13.82
N LYS A 83 18.03 15.49 13.03
CA LYS A 83 17.96 15.96 11.64
C LYS A 83 17.70 14.82 10.64
N LYS A 84 17.81 13.57 11.07
CA LYS A 84 17.63 12.37 10.24
C LYS A 84 16.22 11.80 10.35
N CYS A 85 15.82 11.00 9.36
CA CYS A 85 14.66 10.14 9.45
C CYS A 85 14.95 8.96 10.38
N GLY A 86 14.01 8.65 11.26
CA GLY A 86 13.98 7.39 11.99
C GLY A 86 13.27 6.31 11.17
N THR A 87 12.14 6.68 10.54
CA THR A 87 11.32 5.82 9.69
C THR A 87 10.79 6.62 8.50
N CYS A 88 10.39 5.94 7.43
CA CYS A 88 9.70 6.52 6.28
C CYS A 88 8.32 5.89 6.15
N VAL A 89 7.29 6.71 6.00
CA VAL A 89 5.90 6.28 5.85
C VAL A 89 5.31 6.92 4.60
N ASP A 90 4.68 6.11 3.75
CA ASP A 90 3.86 6.60 2.66
C ASP A 90 2.40 6.64 3.12
N PRO A 91 1.77 7.83 3.24
CA PRO A 91 0.38 7.96 3.64
C PRO A 91 -0.62 7.48 2.57
N GLU A 92 -0.16 7.10 1.37
CA GLU A 92 -1.01 6.52 0.33
C GLU A 92 -1.65 5.20 0.82
N VAL A 93 -2.98 5.13 0.72
CA VAL A 93 -3.79 3.99 1.16
C VAL A 93 -4.05 3.02 0.01
N ASP A 94 -3.95 3.47 -1.24
CA ASP A 94 -4.09 2.63 -2.43
C ASP A 94 -2.83 1.74 -2.57
N PRO A 95 -2.94 0.40 -2.37
CA PRO A 95 -1.77 -0.49 -2.42
C PRO A 95 -1.06 -0.48 -3.78
N LEU A 96 -1.75 -0.09 -4.85
CA LEU A 96 -1.19 -0.01 -6.20
C LEU A 96 -0.35 1.26 -6.42
N LYS A 97 -0.58 2.31 -5.62
CA LYS A 97 0.14 3.59 -5.70
C LYS A 97 1.13 3.80 -4.57
N GLN A 98 1.02 3.01 -3.50
CA GLN A 98 1.90 3.11 -2.36
C GLN A 98 3.36 2.85 -2.73
N LYS A 99 4.24 3.79 -2.37
CA LYS A 99 5.68 3.69 -2.47
C LYS A 99 6.20 2.91 -1.27
N LYS A 100 6.96 1.85 -1.54
CA LYS A 100 7.72 1.16 -0.50
C LYS A 100 9.01 1.92 -0.25
N LEU A 101 9.20 2.40 0.98
CA LEU A 101 10.30 3.28 1.37
C LEU A 101 11.15 2.65 2.48
N TYR A 102 12.42 3.00 2.52
CA TYR A 102 13.34 2.63 3.60
C TYR A 102 14.23 3.81 4.01
N VAL A 103 14.86 3.71 5.19
CA VAL A 103 15.85 4.69 5.68
C VAL A 103 17.25 4.19 5.36
N ASP A 104 18.04 4.96 4.60
CA ASP A 104 19.42 4.62 4.27
C ASP A 104 20.39 4.83 5.46
N SER A 105 21.66 4.41 5.31
CA SER A 105 22.71 4.61 6.33
C SER A 105 22.93 6.07 6.75
N LYS A 106 22.53 7.03 5.91
CA LYS A 106 22.66 8.46 6.18
C LYS A 106 21.44 9.01 6.91
N GLY A 107 20.35 8.24 7.03
CA GLY A 107 19.11 8.66 7.66
C GLY A 107 18.15 9.37 6.72
N ASN A 108 18.18 9.00 5.43
CA ASN A 108 17.31 9.57 4.41
C ASN A 108 16.31 8.54 3.90
N CYS A 109 15.11 9.00 3.54
CA CYS A 109 14.13 8.18 2.87
C CYS A 109 14.54 7.90 1.43
N LYS A 110 14.47 6.63 1.04
CA LYS A 110 14.72 6.12 -0.30
C LYS A 110 13.62 5.14 -0.68
N GLU A 111 13.30 5.10 -1.98
CA GLU A 111 12.40 4.07 -2.51
C GLU A 111 13.10 2.71 -2.54
N CYS A 112 12.35 1.65 -2.28
CA CYS A 112 12.85 0.29 -2.38
C CYS A 112 13.39 -0.01 -3.78
N PRO A 113 14.40 -0.89 -3.89
CA PRO A 113 14.85 -1.35 -5.20
C PRO A 113 13.70 -1.91 -6.03
N VAL A 114 13.79 -1.71 -7.34
CA VAL A 114 12.76 -2.14 -8.29
C VAL A 114 12.50 -3.64 -8.15
N GLY A 115 11.23 -4.01 -8.19
CA GLY A 115 10.80 -5.41 -8.12
C GLY A 115 10.72 -6.00 -6.72
N CYS A 116 11.07 -5.27 -5.67
CA CYS A 116 10.95 -5.76 -4.29
C CYS A 116 9.53 -5.53 -3.75
N THR A 117 8.99 -6.52 -3.03
CA THR A 117 7.69 -6.42 -2.36
C THR A 117 7.78 -5.53 -1.13
N ALA A 118 8.88 -5.66 -0.38
CA ALA A 118 9.29 -4.79 0.71
C ALA A 118 10.82 -4.65 0.74
N CYS A 119 11.35 -3.69 1.50
CA CYS A 119 12.78 -3.58 1.72
C CYS A 119 13.14 -2.94 3.07
N LYS A 120 14.24 -3.39 3.66
CA LYS A 120 14.73 -2.95 4.98
C LYS A 120 16.18 -2.49 4.96
N GLY A 121 16.48 -1.64 5.94
CA GLY A 121 17.84 -1.39 6.41
C GLY A 121 18.61 -0.42 5.52
N PRO A 122 19.84 -0.06 5.93
CA PRO A 122 20.56 1.09 5.38
C PRO A 122 20.91 1.00 3.88
N ASN A 123 20.76 -0.20 3.29
CA ASN A 123 21.10 -0.51 1.90
C ASN A 123 19.88 -0.91 1.06
N GLY A 124 18.65 -0.82 1.60
CA GLY A 124 17.43 -1.18 0.86
C GLY A 124 17.36 -2.67 0.53
N LYS A 125 17.74 -3.54 1.46
CA LYS A 125 17.73 -5.00 1.24
C LYS A 125 16.30 -5.48 1.08
N CYS A 126 16.03 -6.27 0.04
CA CYS A 126 14.66 -6.72 -0.22
C CYS A 126 14.20 -7.83 0.73
N GLU A 127 13.01 -7.64 1.30
CA GLU A 127 12.31 -8.51 2.26
C GLU A 127 10.96 -8.96 1.69
N GLY A 128 10.37 -10.01 2.27
CA GLY A 128 9.15 -10.67 1.78
C GLY A 128 9.29 -11.44 0.46
N GLY A 129 10.11 -10.96 -0.49
CA GLY A 129 10.31 -11.61 -1.78
C GLY A 129 10.50 -10.61 -2.93
N CYS A 130 10.14 -11.04 -4.13
CA CYS A 130 10.13 -10.22 -5.33
C CYS A 130 8.73 -10.22 -5.94
N LYS A 131 8.33 -9.09 -6.50
CA LYS A 131 7.07 -8.93 -7.24
C LYS A 131 7.00 -9.96 -8.39
N PRO A 132 5.80 -10.36 -8.83
CA PRO A 132 5.66 -11.20 -10.02
C PRO A 132 6.43 -10.62 -11.21
N GLY A 133 7.13 -11.48 -11.93
CA GLY A 133 8.06 -11.10 -12.99
C GLY A 133 9.47 -10.76 -12.50
N TYR A 134 9.79 -10.97 -11.21
CA TYR A 134 11.15 -10.79 -10.69
C TYR A 134 11.60 -12.04 -9.90
N PHE A 135 12.91 -12.22 -9.78
CA PHE A 135 13.50 -13.26 -8.93
C PHE A 135 14.55 -12.69 -7.98
N LYS A 136 14.70 -13.33 -6.82
CA LYS A 136 15.65 -12.91 -5.79
C LYS A 136 17.07 -13.34 -6.17
N LYS A 137 17.97 -12.38 -6.35
CA LYS A 137 19.42 -12.58 -6.53
C LYS A 137 20.17 -11.84 -5.44
N GLY A 138 20.55 -12.57 -4.38
CA GLY A 138 21.10 -11.96 -3.18
C GLY A 138 20.08 -11.05 -2.50
N ASN A 139 20.42 -9.76 -2.38
CA ASN A 139 19.57 -8.74 -1.75
C ASN A 139 18.73 -7.91 -2.74
N ALA A 140 18.81 -8.23 -4.04
CA ALA A 140 18.10 -7.51 -5.09
C ALA A 140 17.08 -8.41 -5.80
N CYS A 141 16.05 -7.79 -6.36
CA CYS A 141 15.13 -8.42 -7.28
C CYS A 141 15.57 -8.11 -8.71
N VAL A 142 15.73 -9.15 -9.51
CA VAL A 142 16.14 -9.05 -10.91
C VAL A 142 14.96 -9.41 -11.79
N ASP A 143 14.75 -8.61 -12.82
CA ASP A 143 13.62 -8.74 -13.73
C ASP A 143 13.72 -10.02 -14.58
N CYS A 144 12.61 -10.75 -14.68
CA CYS A 144 12.43 -11.92 -15.53
C CYS A 144 12.16 -11.57 -17.01
N THR A 145 12.05 -10.30 -17.40
CA THR A 145 11.66 -9.84 -18.76
C THR A 145 12.54 -10.36 -19.90
N THR A 146 13.76 -10.85 -19.61
CA THR A 146 14.56 -11.58 -20.61
C THR A 146 13.86 -12.84 -21.13
N VAL A 147 12.88 -13.36 -20.37
CA VAL A 147 11.94 -14.40 -20.79
C VAL A 147 10.52 -13.82 -20.78
N ALA A 148 10.02 -13.45 -21.96
CA ALA A 148 8.67 -12.87 -22.11
C ALA A 148 7.59 -13.75 -21.45
N ASN A 149 6.63 -13.12 -20.77
CA ASN A 149 5.48 -13.74 -20.10
C ASN A 149 5.83 -14.72 -18.97
N CYS A 150 7.02 -14.59 -18.37
CA CYS A 150 7.43 -15.37 -17.20
C CYS A 150 7.08 -14.65 -15.89
N LEU A 151 6.34 -15.31 -14.99
CA LEU A 151 5.96 -14.77 -13.68
C LEU A 151 6.99 -15.06 -12.59
N ALA A 152 7.70 -16.18 -12.69
CA ALA A 152 8.81 -16.48 -11.77
C ALA A 152 9.92 -17.18 -12.53
N CYS A 153 11.14 -16.75 -12.30
CA CYS A 153 12.31 -17.29 -12.97
C CYS A 153 13.43 -17.66 -11.98
N GLU A 154 14.44 -18.37 -12.47
CA GLU A 154 15.65 -18.69 -11.74
C GLU A 154 16.87 -18.54 -12.64
N GLU A 155 17.96 -18.06 -12.06
CA GLU A 155 19.26 -18.04 -12.71
C GLU A 155 19.97 -19.39 -12.52
N LYS A 156 20.52 -19.94 -13.60
CA LYS A 156 21.48 -21.05 -13.54
C LYS A 156 22.92 -20.52 -13.69
N LYS A 157 23.90 -21.40 -13.43
CA LYS A 157 25.33 -21.09 -13.63
C LYS A 157 25.53 -20.46 -15.01
N GLN A 158 26.31 -19.36 -15.07
CA GLN A 158 26.60 -18.54 -16.26
C GLN A 158 25.49 -17.58 -16.74
N GLY A 159 24.58 -17.13 -15.87
CA GLY A 159 23.66 -16.03 -16.20
C GLY A 159 22.49 -16.40 -17.12
N SER A 160 22.31 -17.68 -17.43
CA SER A 160 21.15 -18.14 -18.20
C SER A 160 19.91 -18.18 -17.31
N LEU A 161 18.88 -17.44 -17.69
CA LEU A 161 17.60 -17.41 -16.98
C LEU A 161 16.68 -18.54 -17.45
N LYS A 162 16.08 -19.27 -16.51
CA LYS A 162 15.03 -20.26 -16.77
C LYS A 162 13.74 -19.83 -16.08
N CYS A 163 12.64 -19.90 -16.80
CA CYS A 163 11.34 -19.67 -16.25
C CYS A 163 10.86 -20.88 -15.43
N LYS A 164 10.25 -20.61 -14.28
CA LYS A 164 9.59 -21.58 -13.39
C LYS A 164 8.10 -21.61 -13.65
N THR A 165 7.47 -20.42 -13.73
CA THR A 165 6.03 -20.26 -13.94
C THR A 165 5.76 -19.18 -14.97
N CYS A 166 4.84 -19.47 -15.89
CA CYS A 166 4.41 -18.54 -16.92
C CYS A 166 3.13 -17.81 -16.48
N ALA A 167 2.86 -16.66 -17.10
CA ALA A 167 1.60 -15.95 -16.94
C ALA A 167 0.41 -16.80 -17.42
N GLU A 168 -0.79 -16.47 -16.94
CA GLU A 168 -2.02 -17.07 -17.43
C GLU A 168 -2.11 -16.91 -18.96
N GLY A 169 -2.59 -17.96 -19.64
CA GLY A 169 -2.61 -18.01 -21.10
C GLY A 169 -1.26 -18.37 -21.73
N PHE A 170 -0.25 -18.74 -20.93
CA PHE A 170 1.03 -19.23 -21.43
C PHE A 170 1.45 -20.54 -20.76
N MET A 171 2.09 -21.42 -21.54
CA MET A 171 2.69 -22.65 -21.03
C MET A 171 4.23 -22.59 -21.06
N LEU A 172 4.85 -23.23 -20.09
CA LEU A 172 6.31 -23.32 -20.01
C LEU A 172 6.87 -24.20 -21.14
N ALA A 173 7.76 -23.66 -21.96
CA ALA A 173 8.46 -24.43 -22.98
C ALA A 173 9.32 -25.54 -22.36
N SER A 174 9.56 -26.61 -23.11
CA SER A 174 10.33 -27.77 -22.60
C SER A 174 11.76 -27.41 -22.18
N ASN A 175 12.36 -26.40 -22.82
CA ASN A 175 13.69 -25.88 -22.49
C ASN A 175 13.70 -24.88 -21.31
N LYS A 176 12.52 -24.51 -20.78
CA LYS A 176 12.29 -23.51 -19.73
C LYS A 176 12.80 -22.11 -20.06
N LYS A 177 13.05 -21.80 -21.34
CA LYS A 177 13.57 -20.50 -21.79
C LYS A 177 12.50 -19.61 -22.44
N ALA A 178 11.27 -20.09 -22.51
CA ALA A 178 10.16 -19.37 -23.12
C ALA A 178 8.83 -19.76 -22.47
N CYS A 179 7.90 -18.82 -22.47
CA CYS A 179 6.50 -19.03 -22.18
C CYS A 179 5.72 -18.92 -23.49
N LEU A 180 5.15 -20.02 -23.93
CA LEU A 180 4.49 -20.16 -25.22
C LEU A 180 3.01 -19.84 -25.06
N ALA A 181 2.48 -18.96 -25.92
CA ALA A 181 1.08 -18.57 -25.87
C ALA A 181 0.17 -19.78 -26.08
N CYS A 182 -0.86 -19.88 -25.26
CA CYS A 182 -1.97 -20.80 -25.46
C CYS A 182 -2.82 -20.37 -26.66
N THR A 183 -3.71 -21.25 -27.11
CA THR A 183 -4.78 -20.84 -28.04
C THR A 183 -5.62 -19.72 -27.42
N PRO A 184 -6.11 -18.73 -28.20
CA PRO A 184 -6.89 -17.61 -27.67
C PRO A 184 -8.01 -18.03 -26.72
N GLY A 185 -8.16 -17.32 -25.61
CA GLY A 185 -9.15 -17.61 -24.56
C GLY A 185 -8.80 -18.78 -23.64
N CYS A 186 -7.74 -19.52 -23.89
CA CYS A 186 -7.30 -20.61 -23.01
C CYS A 186 -6.39 -20.08 -21.89
N GLY A 187 -6.79 -20.27 -20.63
CA GLY A 187 -6.02 -19.83 -19.46
C GLY A 187 -4.91 -20.80 -19.07
N LYS A 188 -5.12 -22.11 -19.24
CA LYS A 188 -4.10 -23.14 -19.02
C LYS A 188 -4.07 -24.13 -20.16
N CYS A 189 -2.91 -24.30 -20.79
CA CYS A 189 -2.71 -25.23 -21.90
C CYS A 189 -1.54 -26.19 -21.66
N SER A 190 -1.50 -27.26 -22.44
CA SER A 190 -0.39 -28.21 -22.46
C SER A 190 -0.05 -28.66 -23.90
N GLN A 191 1.18 -29.13 -24.04
CA GLN A 191 1.64 -29.84 -25.24
C GLN A 191 1.21 -31.32 -25.17
N SER A 192 0.95 -31.92 -26.33
CA SER A 192 0.78 -33.36 -26.48
C SER A 192 2.00 -33.92 -27.20
N GLY A 193 2.69 -34.87 -26.55
CA GLY A 193 3.87 -35.54 -27.08
C GLY A 193 5.21 -34.81 -26.84
N PRO A 194 6.26 -35.52 -26.36
CA PRO A 194 7.62 -35.00 -26.31
C PRO A 194 8.37 -35.18 -27.65
N PRO A 195 9.35 -34.32 -27.99
CA PRO A 195 9.60 -32.95 -27.52
C PRO A 195 9.02 -31.95 -28.53
N SER A 196 7.78 -31.50 -28.31
CA SER A 196 7.17 -30.46 -29.14
C SER A 196 6.83 -29.23 -28.30
N ASN A 197 7.39 -28.06 -28.66
CA ASN A 197 6.95 -26.75 -28.14
C ASN A 197 5.63 -26.31 -28.81
N LYS A 198 4.78 -27.27 -29.17
CA LYS A 198 3.53 -27.02 -29.88
C LYS A 198 2.40 -27.11 -28.86
N VAL A 199 1.74 -25.98 -28.61
CA VAL A 199 0.51 -25.98 -27.83
C VAL A 199 -0.56 -26.72 -28.61
N THR A 200 -1.10 -27.79 -28.03
CA THR A 200 -2.08 -28.65 -28.73
C THR A 200 -3.32 -28.94 -27.90
N LYS A 201 -3.32 -28.62 -26.61
CA LYS A 201 -4.44 -28.92 -25.72
C LYS A 201 -4.72 -27.75 -24.79
N CYS A 202 -5.95 -27.28 -24.77
CA CYS A 202 -6.45 -26.41 -23.71
C CYS A 202 -6.98 -27.27 -22.55
N ASN A 203 -6.51 -26.98 -21.33
CA ASN A 203 -6.93 -27.68 -20.11
C ASN A 203 -8.04 -26.91 -19.38
N SER A 204 -7.99 -25.57 -19.42
CA SER A 204 -9.05 -24.70 -18.91
C SER A 204 -9.07 -23.38 -19.68
N CYS A 205 -10.26 -22.81 -19.88
CA CYS A 205 -10.42 -21.46 -20.41
C CYS A 205 -10.01 -20.42 -19.36
N ALA A 206 -9.62 -19.24 -19.82
CA ALA A 206 -9.33 -18.11 -18.96
C ALA A 206 -10.65 -17.55 -18.37
N ALA A 207 -10.55 -16.76 -17.30
CA ALA A 207 -11.71 -16.03 -16.78
C ALA A 207 -12.38 -15.21 -17.90
N GLY A 208 -13.71 -15.24 -17.96
CA GLY A 208 -14.50 -14.59 -19.01
C GLY A 208 -14.62 -15.39 -20.30
N PHE A 209 -14.22 -16.66 -20.33
CA PHE A 209 -14.37 -17.53 -21.50
C PHE A 209 -15.14 -18.83 -21.20
N LEU A 210 -16.13 -19.13 -22.05
CA LEU A 210 -16.91 -20.37 -22.04
C LEU A 210 -16.15 -21.50 -22.72
N ALA A 211 -16.02 -22.64 -22.03
CA ALA A 211 -15.40 -23.84 -22.57
C ALA A 211 -16.34 -24.64 -23.48
N VAL A 212 -16.08 -24.64 -24.78
CA VAL A 212 -16.75 -25.51 -25.76
C VAL A 212 -16.05 -26.86 -25.77
N ARG A 213 -16.78 -27.92 -25.41
CA ARG A 213 -16.24 -29.28 -25.31
C ARG A 213 -16.71 -30.18 -26.45
N GLU A 214 -15.79 -30.99 -26.96
CA GLU A 214 -16.04 -32.03 -27.94
C GLU A 214 -15.34 -33.30 -27.45
N GLN A 215 -16.07 -34.42 -27.35
CA GLN A 215 -15.55 -35.69 -26.83
C GLN A 215 -14.83 -35.53 -25.46
N GLY A 216 -15.39 -34.69 -24.58
CA GLY A 216 -14.85 -34.41 -23.24
C GLY A 216 -13.62 -33.49 -23.19
N LYS A 217 -13.06 -33.08 -24.34
CA LYS A 217 -11.91 -32.17 -24.44
C LYS A 217 -12.36 -30.75 -24.77
N ILE A 218 -11.63 -29.74 -24.31
CA ILE A 218 -11.88 -28.35 -24.69
C ILE A 218 -11.41 -28.15 -26.13
N LYS A 219 -12.36 -27.91 -27.03
CA LYS A 219 -12.11 -27.59 -28.44
C LYS A 219 -11.81 -26.11 -28.61
N GLN A 220 -12.55 -25.26 -27.91
CA GLN A 220 -12.47 -23.81 -28.03
C GLN A 220 -12.89 -23.14 -26.73
N CYS A 221 -12.33 -21.95 -26.50
CA CYS A 221 -12.76 -21.02 -25.46
C CYS A 221 -13.41 -19.83 -26.16
N LEU A 222 -14.70 -19.60 -25.91
CA LEU A 222 -15.45 -18.50 -26.49
C LEU A 222 -15.56 -17.37 -25.48
N ASP A 223 -15.31 -16.14 -25.91
CA ASP A 223 -15.53 -14.97 -25.07
C ASP A 223 -16.99 -14.95 -24.61
N CYS A 224 -17.21 -14.78 -23.31
CA CYS A 224 -18.54 -14.65 -22.74
C CYS A 224 -19.32 -13.47 -23.32
N GLY A 225 -18.63 -12.43 -23.82
CA GLY A 225 -19.26 -11.25 -24.42
C GLY A 225 -19.97 -10.35 -23.42
N VAL A 226 -19.76 -10.57 -22.12
CA VAL A 226 -20.33 -9.79 -21.02
C VAL A 226 -19.18 -9.11 -20.27
N PRO A 227 -19.15 -7.76 -20.21
CA PRO A 227 -18.12 -7.03 -19.47
C PRO A 227 -18.06 -7.46 -18.00
N ASN A 228 -16.85 -7.55 -17.44
CA ASN A 228 -16.59 -7.95 -16.05
C ASN A 228 -17.14 -9.33 -15.66
N CYS A 229 -17.34 -10.23 -16.63
CA CYS A 229 -17.75 -11.59 -16.38
C CYS A 229 -16.55 -12.51 -16.13
N ALA A 230 -16.59 -13.31 -15.07
CA ALA A 230 -15.57 -14.32 -14.76
C ALA A 230 -15.97 -15.70 -15.29
N GLU A 231 -17.25 -16.06 -15.22
CA GLU A 231 -17.79 -17.32 -15.75
C GLU A 231 -19.17 -17.08 -16.37
N CYS A 232 -19.45 -17.73 -17.49
CA CYS A 232 -20.75 -17.71 -18.15
C CYS A 232 -21.24 -19.13 -18.46
N SER A 233 -22.55 -19.33 -18.48
CA SER A 233 -23.16 -20.61 -18.88
C SER A 233 -23.34 -20.70 -20.39
N VAL A 234 -23.63 -19.56 -21.02
CA VAL A 234 -23.73 -19.37 -22.47
C VAL A 234 -23.16 -18.01 -22.82
N VAL A 235 -22.75 -17.83 -24.08
CA VAL A 235 -22.31 -16.52 -24.57
C VAL A 235 -23.44 -15.51 -24.39
N GLY A 236 -23.14 -14.38 -23.75
CA GLY A 236 -24.08 -13.31 -23.43
C GLY A 236 -24.75 -13.43 -22.06
N THR A 237 -24.52 -14.49 -21.29
CA THR A 237 -25.13 -14.68 -19.96
C THR A 237 -24.10 -15.12 -18.93
N CYS A 238 -23.70 -14.17 -18.08
CA CYS A 238 -22.78 -14.39 -16.99
C CYS A 238 -23.44 -15.11 -15.82
N THR A 239 -22.73 -16.04 -15.22
CA THR A 239 -23.12 -16.77 -14.00
C THR A 239 -22.26 -16.40 -12.80
N VAL A 240 -21.04 -15.93 -13.03
CA VAL A 240 -20.14 -15.42 -11.99
C VAL A 240 -19.44 -14.19 -12.53
N CYS A 241 -19.59 -13.05 -11.84
CA CYS A 241 -18.89 -11.82 -12.21
C CYS A 241 -17.49 -11.77 -11.59
N ALA A 242 -16.63 -10.91 -12.15
CA ALA A 242 -15.34 -10.58 -11.57
C ALA A 242 -15.52 -9.94 -10.18
N PRO A 243 -14.50 -10.00 -9.30
CA PRO A 243 -14.55 -9.36 -7.98
C PRO A 243 -15.00 -7.89 -8.06
N GLY A 244 -15.90 -7.48 -7.15
CA GLY A 244 -16.51 -6.15 -7.14
C GLY A 244 -17.74 -5.97 -8.05
N TYR A 245 -18.23 -7.05 -8.66
CA TYR A 245 -19.44 -7.05 -9.49
C TYR A 245 -20.40 -8.18 -9.10
N LEU A 246 -21.70 -7.97 -9.31
CA LEU A 246 -22.76 -8.95 -9.10
C LEU A 246 -23.50 -9.26 -10.41
N VAL A 247 -23.99 -10.51 -10.52
CA VAL A 247 -24.85 -10.90 -11.64
C VAL A 247 -26.25 -10.34 -11.43
N ASN A 248 -26.79 -9.67 -12.44
CA ASN A 248 -28.14 -9.11 -12.42
C ASN A 248 -29.17 -10.06 -13.08
N ALA A 249 -30.44 -9.66 -13.11
CA ALA A 249 -31.53 -10.48 -13.65
C ALA A 249 -31.36 -10.79 -15.16
N GLU A 250 -30.64 -9.95 -15.90
CA GLU A 250 -30.34 -10.15 -17.32
C GLU A 250 -29.07 -11.00 -17.56
N GLY A 251 -28.41 -11.49 -16.50
CA GLY A 251 -27.15 -12.22 -16.60
C GLY A 251 -25.96 -11.32 -16.95
N LYS A 252 -26.02 -10.03 -16.59
CA LYS A 252 -24.92 -9.07 -16.75
C LYS A 252 -24.28 -8.74 -15.40
N CYS A 253 -23.11 -8.13 -15.45
CA CYS A 253 -22.34 -7.78 -14.26
C CYS A 253 -22.47 -6.31 -13.91
N ASP A 254 -23.23 -6.02 -12.86
CA ASP A 254 -23.37 -4.68 -12.29
C ASP A 254 -22.35 -4.48 -11.17
N SER A 255 -21.79 -3.27 -11.04
CA SER A 255 -20.82 -2.98 -9.98
C SER A 255 -21.50 -3.01 -8.61
N CYS A 256 -20.79 -3.51 -7.59
CA CYS A 256 -21.23 -3.48 -6.18
C CYS A 256 -21.43 -2.06 -5.61
N ALA A 257 -21.17 -0.99 -6.38
CA ALA A 257 -21.33 0.43 -6.04
C ALA A 257 -20.42 0.97 -4.92
N PHE A 258 -19.79 0.12 -4.11
CA PHE A 258 -18.88 0.53 -3.04
C PHE A 258 -17.42 0.19 -3.31
N THR A 259 -16.54 1.10 -2.88
CA THR A 259 -15.10 0.90 -2.85
C THR A 259 -14.72 -0.24 -1.91
N ALA A 260 -13.75 -1.06 -2.33
CA ALA A 260 -13.19 -2.18 -1.56
C ALA A 260 -14.20 -3.29 -1.18
N CYS A 261 -15.35 -3.36 -1.86
CA CYS A 261 -16.24 -4.52 -1.76
C CYS A 261 -15.83 -5.57 -2.79
N GLU A 262 -15.50 -6.78 -2.32
CA GLU A 262 -15.10 -7.89 -3.19
C GLU A 262 -16.30 -8.73 -3.61
N VAL A 263 -17.22 -8.99 -2.68
CA VAL A 263 -18.44 -9.77 -2.92
C VAL A 263 -19.63 -9.00 -2.37
N CYS A 264 -20.67 -8.79 -3.18
CA CYS A 264 -21.92 -8.18 -2.78
C CYS A 264 -23.12 -9.07 -3.13
N THR A 265 -24.17 -9.04 -2.29
CA THR A 265 -25.40 -9.83 -2.49
C THR A 265 -26.51 -9.05 -3.18
N ALA A 266 -26.44 -7.73 -3.11
CA ALA A 266 -27.32 -6.80 -3.80
C ALA A 266 -26.57 -5.49 -4.04
N PRO A 267 -27.02 -4.65 -5.00
CA PRO A 267 -26.56 -3.27 -5.07
C PRO A 267 -26.80 -2.60 -3.72
N GLY A 268 -25.74 -2.11 -3.06
CA GLY A 268 -25.86 -1.53 -1.73
C GLY A 268 -25.61 -2.49 -0.54
N THR A 269 -25.32 -3.78 -0.78
CA THR A 269 -25.05 -4.74 0.29
C THR A 269 -23.76 -5.53 0.03
N CYS A 270 -22.67 -5.14 0.70
CA CYS A 270 -21.43 -5.90 0.66
C CYS A 270 -21.44 -7.08 1.63
N GLN A 271 -21.01 -8.25 1.17
CA GLN A 271 -20.88 -9.48 1.93
C GLN A 271 -19.43 -9.80 2.30
N ALA A 272 -18.48 -9.43 1.45
CA ALA A 272 -17.06 -9.57 1.73
C ALA A 272 -16.29 -8.38 1.19
N CYS A 273 -15.39 -7.86 2.00
CA CYS A 273 -14.51 -6.75 1.65
C CYS A 273 -13.18 -7.28 1.12
N SER A 274 -12.52 -6.48 0.29
CA SER A 274 -11.17 -6.76 -0.17
C SER A 274 -10.18 -6.81 1.02
N GLU A 275 -9.04 -7.47 0.82
CA GLU A 275 -7.95 -7.54 1.80
C GLU A 275 -7.62 -6.16 2.42
N GLY A 276 -7.44 -6.13 3.74
CA GLY A 276 -7.23 -4.91 4.51
C GLY A 276 -8.51 -4.15 4.85
N PHE A 277 -9.69 -4.69 4.53
CA PHE A 277 -10.98 -4.12 4.89
C PHE A 277 -11.90 -5.15 5.53
N ARG A 278 -12.86 -4.67 6.32
CA ARG A 278 -13.90 -5.47 6.97
C ARG A 278 -15.28 -4.86 6.81
N LEU A 279 -16.29 -5.66 7.09
CA LEU A 279 -17.66 -5.15 7.24
C LEU A 279 -17.81 -4.29 8.52
N PRO A 280 -18.75 -3.33 8.54
CA PRO A 280 -19.09 -2.58 9.74
C PRO A 280 -19.70 -3.48 10.82
N ASN A 281 -19.72 -3.01 12.06
CA ASN A 281 -20.52 -3.67 13.11
C ASN A 281 -21.98 -3.25 13.01
N PRO A 282 -22.93 -4.11 13.38
CA PRO A 282 -24.30 -3.67 13.66
C PRO A 282 -24.28 -2.58 14.74
N PRO A 283 -25.06 -1.50 14.60
CA PRO A 283 -26.11 -1.28 13.60
C PRO A 283 -25.63 -0.69 12.26
N ASP A 284 -24.39 -0.19 12.15
CA ASP A 284 -23.87 0.50 10.95
C ASP A 284 -23.81 -0.40 9.70
N ALA A 285 -23.71 -1.71 9.91
CA ALA A 285 -23.77 -2.73 8.87
C ALA A 285 -25.11 -2.77 8.13
N LEU A 286 -26.19 -2.38 8.82
CA LEU A 286 -27.57 -2.47 8.31
C LEU A 286 -27.94 -1.31 7.37
N GLU A 287 -27.20 -0.20 7.43
CA GLU A 287 -27.52 1.04 6.73
C GLU A 287 -26.57 1.36 5.56
N THR A 288 -25.34 0.80 5.56
CA THR A 288 -24.31 1.28 4.62
C THR A 288 -23.70 0.21 3.73
N GLY A 289 -23.59 -1.05 4.14
CA GLY A 289 -22.91 -2.08 3.33
C GLY A 289 -21.48 -1.71 2.91
N ARG A 290 -20.85 -0.72 3.57
CA ARG A 290 -19.55 -0.15 3.19
C ARG A 290 -18.41 -0.87 3.90
N CYS A 291 -17.36 -1.16 3.15
CA CYS A 291 -16.13 -1.71 3.70
C CYS A 291 -15.33 -0.65 4.46
N ILE A 292 -14.90 -1.00 5.67
CA ILE A 292 -14.10 -0.15 6.57
C ILE A 292 -12.69 -0.72 6.59
N ALA A 293 -11.68 0.14 6.43
CA ALA A 293 -10.29 -0.26 6.50
C ALA A 293 -9.95 -0.85 7.88
N CYS A 294 -9.17 -1.92 7.89
CA CYS A 294 -8.56 -2.46 9.09
C CYS A 294 -7.49 -1.51 9.65
N GLY A 295 -7.04 -1.78 10.87
CA GLY A 295 -5.89 -1.07 11.45
C GLY A 295 -4.63 -1.27 10.62
N ALA A 296 -3.65 -0.38 10.78
CA ALA A 296 -2.43 -0.40 10.00
C ALA A 296 -1.73 -1.77 10.06
N GLY A 297 -1.22 -2.24 8.91
CA GLY A 297 -0.51 -3.52 8.81
C GLY A 297 -1.40 -4.77 8.89
N CYS A 298 -2.72 -4.60 9.00
CA CYS A 298 -3.65 -5.71 9.15
C CYS A 298 -4.26 -6.15 7.81
N ALA A 299 -4.15 -7.42 7.47
CA ALA A 299 -4.73 -8.04 6.27
C ALA A 299 -6.21 -8.40 6.48
N ALA A 300 -6.55 -8.87 7.68
CA ALA A 300 -7.91 -9.21 8.06
C ALA A 300 -8.17 -8.85 9.53
N CYS A 301 -9.29 -8.18 9.80
CA CYS A 301 -9.67 -7.78 11.14
C CYS A 301 -11.12 -8.16 11.48
N GLN A 302 -11.32 -8.47 12.76
CA GLN A 302 -12.62 -8.72 13.37
C GLN A 302 -13.52 -7.50 13.29
N LEU A 303 -14.80 -7.75 13.52
CA LEU A 303 -15.85 -6.74 13.63
C LEU A 303 -15.48 -5.58 14.57
N ASP A 304 -14.90 -5.83 15.74
CA ASP A 304 -14.47 -4.77 16.66
C ASP A 304 -13.18 -4.03 16.23
N GLY A 305 -12.59 -4.42 15.09
CA GLY A 305 -11.35 -3.89 14.53
C GLY A 305 -10.09 -4.61 15.01
N LYS A 306 -10.18 -5.63 15.87
CA LYS A 306 -9.03 -6.45 16.26
C LYS A 306 -8.45 -7.15 15.04
N CYS A 307 -7.14 -7.10 14.87
CA CYS A 307 -6.48 -7.77 13.76
C CYS A 307 -6.41 -9.28 14.00
N ASP A 308 -6.92 -10.06 13.05
CA ASP A 308 -6.83 -11.53 13.03
C ASP A 308 -5.59 -11.98 12.29
N GLU A 309 -5.28 -11.31 11.18
CA GLU A 309 -4.16 -11.64 10.30
C GLU A 309 -3.45 -10.37 9.87
N CYS A 310 -2.14 -10.36 10.07
CA CYS A 310 -1.28 -9.27 9.62
C CYS A 310 -0.92 -9.45 8.16
N LEU A 311 -0.70 -8.35 7.45
CA LEU A 311 -0.11 -8.40 6.12
C LEU A 311 1.27 -9.08 6.17
N ASP A 312 1.72 -9.60 5.04
CA ASP A 312 3.07 -10.15 4.91
C ASP A 312 4.11 -9.16 5.49
N ASP A 313 5.04 -9.69 6.30
CA ASP A 313 6.08 -8.96 7.04
C ASP A 313 5.61 -8.16 8.29
N TYR A 314 4.34 -8.25 8.68
CA TYR A 314 3.80 -7.66 9.91
C TYR A 314 3.50 -8.74 10.98
N ALA A 315 3.62 -8.37 12.26
CA ALA A 315 3.25 -9.17 13.40
C ALA A 315 2.28 -8.41 14.33
N PRO A 316 1.49 -9.13 15.14
CA PRO A 316 0.56 -8.49 16.07
C PRO A 316 1.29 -7.49 16.98
N ASN A 317 0.79 -6.27 17.06
CA ASN A 317 1.35 -5.27 17.96
C ASN A 317 1.12 -5.71 19.42
N ALA A 318 2.16 -5.62 20.24
CA ALA A 318 2.15 -6.12 21.62
C ALA A 318 1.26 -5.31 22.58
N THR A 319 0.86 -4.11 22.18
CA THR A 319 0.11 -3.12 22.98
C THR A 319 -1.26 -2.76 22.42
N ASP A 320 -1.48 -2.90 21.12
CA ASP A 320 -2.75 -2.66 20.45
C ASP A 320 -3.06 -3.80 19.48
N ASN A 321 -4.01 -4.65 19.87
CA ASN A 321 -4.40 -5.82 19.08
C ASN A 321 -5.16 -5.48 17.78
N LYS A 322 -5.40 -4.20 17.48
CA LYS A 322 -6.08 -3.74 16.25
C LYS A 322 -5.13 -3.42 15.11
N ILE A 323 -3.85 -3.29 15.41
CA ILE A 323 -2.81 -2.99 14.42
C ILE A 323 -1.75 -4.08 14.44
N CYS A 324 -1.05 -4.21 13.32
CA CYS A 324 0.15 -5.00 13.28
C CYS A 324 1.35 -4.07 13.16
N ASP A 325 2.37 -4.35 13.96
CA ASP A 325 3.66 -3.73 13.78
C ASP A 325 4.41 -4.52 12.71
N SER A 326 5.20 -3.84 11.90
CA SER A 326 6.21 -4.56 11.12
C SER A 326 7.03 -5.44 12.08
N THR A 327 7.35 -6.68 11.70
CA THR A 327 8.23 -7.62 12.47
C THR A 327 9.69 -7.15 12.60
N GLU A 328 9.90 -5.85 12.46
CA GLU A 328 11.14 -5.20 12.16
C GLU A 328 11.81 -4.49 13.36
N ASP A 329 11.50 -4.84 14.61
CA ASP A 329 12.31 -4.41 15.76
C ASP A 329 13.67 -5.15 15.83
#